data_AF-A0A662NVM5-F1
#
_entry.id   AF-A0A662NVM5-F1
#
_cell.length_a   1.000
_cell.length_b   1.000
_cell.length_c   1.000
_cell.angle_alpha   90.00
_cell.angle_beta   90.00
_cell.angle_gamma   90.00
#
_symmetry.space_group_name_H-M   'P 1'
#
loop_
_entity.id
_entity.type
_entity.pdbx_description
1 polymer ?
#
loop_
_entity_poly.entity_id
_entity_poly.type
_entity_poly.pdbx_seq_one_letter_code
_entity_poly.pdbx_strand_id
1 'polypeptide(L)' 'LIGAGLLANSKGYAAGAETTGYELGRIEEALGF' A
#
# COMPACT_ATOMS: atom_id res chain seq x y z
N LEU A 1 3.34 9.51 -5.41
CA LEU A 1 2.16 9.23 -4.56
C LEU A 1 1.17 10.37 -4.77
N ILE A 2 0.37 10.31 -5.83
CA ILE A 2 -0.76 11.23 -6.02
C ILE A 2 -1.95 10.32 -6.29
N GLY A 3 -2.85 10.20 -5.32
CA GLY A 3 -3.93 9.20 -5.28
C GLY A 3 -4.02 8.54 -3.91
N ALA A 4 -4.45 9.31 -2.91
CA ALA A 4 -4.54 8.88 -1.53
C ALA A 4 -5.58 7.76 -1.34
N GLY A 5 -5.14 6.61 -0.84
CA GLY A 5 -5.99 5.48 -0.50
C GLY A 5 -5.23 4.35 0.20
N LEU A 6 -4.34 4.69 1.15
CA LEU A 6 -3.58 3.70 1.93
C LEU A 6 -3.94 3.84 3.42
N LEU A 7 -4.46 2.77 4.01
CA LEU A 7 -4.66 2.64 5.45
C LEU A 7 -3.82 1.47 5.93
N ALA A 8 -2.97 1.67 6.93
CA ALA A 8 -2.10 0.62 7.46
C ALA A 8 -2.16 0.58 8.99
N ASN A 9 -1.97 -0.61 9.56
CA ASN A 9 -1.77 -0.84 10.98
C ASN A 9 -0.82 -2.04 11.18
N SER A 10 -0.56 -2.41 12.43
CA SER A 10 0.35 -3.52 12.77
C SER A 10 -0.11 -4.90 12.30
N LYS A 11 -1.30 -5.03 11.70
CA LYS A 11 -1.85 -6.28 11.19
C LYS A 11 -1.91 -6.35 9.67
N GLY A 12 -1.68 -5.24 8.95
CA GLY A 12 -1.84 -5.20 7.50
C GLY A 12 -2.04 -3.79 6.95
N TYR A 13 -2.36 -3.73 5.66
CA TYR A 13 -2.75 -2.50 4.99
C TYR A 13 -3.86 -2.75 3.97
N ALA A 14 -4.56 -1.68 3.61
CA ALA A 14 -5.52 -1.63 2.52
C ALA A 14 -5.10 -0.51 1.56
N ALA A 15 -5.04 -0.84 0.27
CA ALA A 15 -4.73 0.08 -0.80
C ALA A 15 -5.96 0.29 -1.71
N GLY A 16 -6.07 1.45 -2.34
CA GLY A 16 -7.14 1.74 -3.29
C GLY A 16 -7.10 0.79 -4.49
N ALA A 17 -8.27 0.49 -5.08
CA ALA A 17 -8.39 -0.47 -6.18
C ALA A 17 -7.61 -0.09 -7.45
N GLU A 18 -7.27 1.19 -7.61
CA GLU A 18 -6.47 1.70 -8.73
C GLU A 18 -4.95 1.60 -8.46
N THR A 19 -4.54 1.11 -7.29
CA THR A 19 -3.12 0.92 -6.94
C THR A 19 -2.53 -0.18 -7.80
N THR A 20 -1.45 0.14 -8.52
CA THR A 20 -0.79 -0.83 -9.39
C THR A 20 0.05 -1.84 -8.59
N GLY A 21 0.35 -3.00 -9.18
CA GLY A 21 1.21 -4.00 -8.55
C GLY A 21 2.61 -3.49 -8.19
N TYR A 22 3.17 -2.60 -9.01
CA TYR A 22 4.46 -1.96 -8.73
C TYR A 22 4.39 -1.06 -7.48
N GLU A 23 3.31 -0.32 -7.31
CA GLU A 23 3.09 0.51 -6.13
C GLU A 23 2.83 -0.34 -4.89
N LEU A 24 2.12 -1.47 -5.02
CA LEU A 24 1.91 -2.43 -3.93
C LEU A 24 3.24 -3.02 -3.45
N GLY A 25 4.12 -3.46 -4.34
CA GLY A 25 5.42 -4.01 -3.95
C GLY A 25 6.28 -3.01 -3.18
N ARG A 26 6.21 -1.71 -3.54
CA ARG A 26 6.85 -0.64 -2.79
C ARG A 26 6.24 -0.40 -1.41
N ILE A 27 4.94 -0.60 -1.26
CA ILE A 27 4.23 -0.47 0.02
C ILE A 27 4.59 -1.65 0.93
N GLU A 28 4.64 -2.88 0.40
CA GLU A 28 5.06 -4.08 1.14
C GLU A 28 6.50 -3.93 1.66
N GLU A 29 7.42 -3.51 0.81
CA GLU A 29 8.82 -3.24 1.19
C GLU A 29 8.91 -2.18 2.29
N ALA A 30 8.13 -1.10 2.19
CA ALA A 30 8.17 -0.01 3.16
C ALA A 30 7.52 -0.33 4.51
N LEU A 31 6.50 -1.20 4.53
CA LEU A 31 5.75 -1.58 5.72
C LEU A 31 6.25 -2.88 6.37
N GLY A 32 7.05 -3.68 5.65
CA GLY A 32 7.63 -4.93 6.15
C GLY A 32 6.64 -6.09 6.25
N PHE A 33 5.70 -6.18 5.30
CA PHE A 33 4.81 -7.34 5.13
C PHE A 33 5.44 -8.43 4.27
#